data_AF-A0A9D1MI01-F1
#
_entry.id   AF-A0A9D1MI01-F1
#
_cell.length_a   1.000
_cell.length_b   1.000
_cell.length_c   1.000
_cell.angle_alpha   90.00
_cell.angle_beta   90.00
_cell.angle_gamma   90.00
#
_symmetry.space_group_name_H-M   'P 1'
#
loop_
_entity.id
_entity.type
_entity.pdbx_description
1 polymer ?
#
loop_
_entity_poly.entity_id
_entity_poly.type
_entity_poly.pdbx_seq_one_letter_code
_entity_poly.pdbx_strand_id
1 'polypeptide(L)'
;MTKLVISGTAKTYSEKLAALDADTLAKVEAIKAAILAKDKKVHERISKKCATYNLGRRVLAKISIIGKSVRLHFAIDPAAEEYAKYPIKDFSDKASYKDVPAMLRISSDLAFRRALKIIESL
;
A
#
# COMPACT_ATOMS: atom_id res chain seq x y z
N MET A 1 -2.80 16.05 -41.48
CA MET A 1 -2.66 14.66 -40.98
C MET A 1 -2.71 14.68 -39.46
N THR A 2 -3.89 14.46 -38.89
CA THR A 2 -4.13 14.52 -37.46
C THR A 2 -3.63 13.23 -36.82
N LYS A 3 -2.49 13.29 -36.12
CA LYS A 3 -2.00 12.15 -35.32
C LYS A 3 -2.88 12.02 -34.07
N LEU A 4 -3.77 11.03 -34.09
CA LEU A 4 -4.36 10.45 -32.88
C LEU A 4 -3.24 9.83 -32.06
N VAL A 5 -2.79 10.52 -31.01
CA VAL A 5 -1.87 9.98 -30.01
C VAL A 5 -2.69 9.17 -29.03
N ILE A 6 -2.87 7.88 -29.29
CA ILE A 6 -3.32 6.93 -28.27
C ILE A 6 -2.09 6.61 -27.40
N SER A 7 -1.71 7.49 -26.48
CA SER A 7 -0.75 7.17 -25.42
C SER A 7 -1.50 6.57 -24.23
N GLY A 8 -2.07 5.38 -24.43
CA GLY A 8 -2.79 4.62 -23.40
C GLY A 8 -1.88 4.04 -22.30
N THR A 9 -0.92 4.81 -21.77
CA THR A 9 -0.05 4.34 -20.70
C THR A 9 -0.75 4.49 -19.36
N ALA A 10 -0.97 3.38 -18.65
CA ALA A 10 -1.53 3.42 -17.30
C ALA A 10 -0.66 4.30 -16.38
N LYS A 11 -1.31 5.21 -15.64
CA LYS A 11 -0.66 6.14 -14.71
C LYS A 11 0.29 5.42 -13.75
N THR A 12 1.48 5.99 -13.56
CA THR A 12 2.48 5.47 -12.62
C THR A 12 2.03 5.65 -11.18
N TYR A 13 2.68 4.95 -10.24
CA TYR A 13 2.42 5.14 -8.81
C TYR A 13 2.64 6.60 -8.39
N SER A 14 3.74 7.22 -8.83
CA SER A 14 4.07 8.61 -8.51
C SER A 14 3.03 9.60 -9.06
N GLU A 15 2.56 9.40 -10.29
CA GLU A 15 1.48 10.21 -10.88
C GLU A 15 0.16 10.05 -10.13
N LYS A 16 -0.16 8.83 -9.68
CA LYS A 16 -1.35 8.59 -8.87
C LYS A 16 -1.25 9.23 -7.50
N LEU A 17 -0.06 9.20 -6.89
CA LEU A 17 0.21 9.81 -5.59
C LEU A 17 0.03 11.33 -5.66
N ALA A 18 0.57 11.97 -6.70
CA ALA A 18 0.42 13.40 -6.95
C ALA A 18 -1.03 13.83 -7.26
N ALA A 19 -1.87 12.89 -7.72
CA ALA A 19 -3.27 13.14 -8.02
C ALA A 19 -4.22 12.90 -6.83
N LEU A 20 -3.70 12.53 -5.65
CA LEU A 20 -4.51 12.39 -4.44
C LEU A 20 -4.89 13.75 -3.87
N ASP A 21 -6.01 13.80 -3.14
CA ASP A 21 -6.34 14.93 -2.28
C ASP A 21 -5.35 15.06 -1.12
N ALA A 22 -5.23 16.27 -0.58
CA ALA A 22 -4.25 16.60 0.45
C ALA A 22 -4.39 15.72 1.71
N ASP A 23 -5.62 15.40 2.12
CA ASP A 23 -5.90 14.56 3.28
C ASP A 23 -5.45 13.11 3.06
N THR A 24 -5.79 12.51 1.91
CA THR A 24 -5.34 11.17 1.55
C THR A 24 -3.83 11.11 1.36
N LEU A 25 -3.21 12.14 0.78
CA LEU A 25 -1.76 12.24 0.65
C LEU A 25 -1.07 12.27 2.02
N ALA A 26 -1.55 13.10 2.95
CA ALA A 26 -1.02 13.16 4.32
C ALA A 26 -1.12 11.81 5.04
N LYS A 27 -2.24 11.08 4.86
CA LYS A 27 -2.38 9.71 5.38
C LYS A 27 -1.37 8.75 4.78
N VAL A 28 -1.11 8.85 3.47
CA VAL A 28 -0.07 8.04 2.83
C VAL A 28 1.28 8.34 3.44
N GLU A 29 1.67 9.60 3.52
CA GLU A 29 2.97 10.01 4.07
C GLU A 29 3.17 9.55 5.51
N ALA A 30 2.13 9.69 6.35
CA ALA A 30 2.16 9.18 7.72
C ALA A 30 2.33 7.65 7.77
N ILE A 31 1.66 6.91 6.88
CA ILE A 31 1.84 5.46 6.77
C ILE A 31 3.27 5.12 6.31
N LYS A 32 3.81 5.84 5.32
CA LYS A 32 5.19 5.63 4.85
C LYS A 32 6.18 5.81 6.00
N ALA A 33 6.04 6.91 6.74
CA ALA A 33 6.86 7.21 7.89
C ALA A 33 6.76 6.10 8.96
N ALA A 34 5.55 5.63 9.27
CA ALA A 34 5.33 4.55 10.24
C ALA A 34 6.00 3.23 9.82
N ILE A 35 5.96 2.88 8.53
CA ILE A 35 6.62 1.67 8.01
C ILE A 35 8.15 1.83 8.04
N LEU A 36 8.68 3.00 7.67
CA LEU A 36 10.12 3.26 7.69
C LEU A 36 10.68 3.34 9.12
N ALA A 37 9.87 3.77 10.09
CA ALA A 37 10.24 3.82 11.49
C ALA A 37 10.36 2.44 12.16
N LYS A 38 9.86 1.37 11.52
CA LYS A 38 9.87 0.01 12.08
C LYS A 38 11.26 -0.55 12.30
N ASP A 39 12.14 -0.38 11.31
CA ASP A 39 13.53 -0.81 11.40
C ASP A 39 14.37 0.07 10.46
N LYS A 40 15.58 0.42 10.88
CA LYS A 40 16.52 1.25 10.10
C LYS A 40 16.91 0.60 8.76
N LYS A 41 16.73 -0.70 8.61
CA LYS A 41 17.01 -1.48 7.39
C LYS A 41 15.84 -1.51 6.42
N VAL A 42 14.69 -0.94 6.79
CA VAL A 42 13.55 -0.83 5.87
C VAL A 42 13.87 0.19 4.80
N HIS A 43 13.76 -0.20 3.54
CA HIS A 43 13.92 0.71 2.41
C HIS A 43 12.69 0.67 1.50
N GLU A 44 12.36 1.84 0.96
CA GLU A 44 11.32 1.98 -0.05
C GLU A 44 11.90 1.67 -1.44
N ARG A 45 11.15 0.89 -2.22
CA ARG A 45 11.36 0.67 -3.65
C ARG A 45 10.11 1.08 -4.40
N ILE A 46 10.21 2.12 -5.21
CA ILE A 46 9.11 2.57 -6.07
C ILE A 46 9.16 1.82 -7.40
N SER A 47 8.02 1.28 -7.80
CA SER A 47 7.80 0.68 -9.11
C SER A 47 6.70 1.43 -9.86
N LYS A 48 6.49 1.10 -11.13
CA LYS A 48 5.40 1.69 -11.93
C LYS A 48 4.02 1.53 -11.27
N LYS A 49 3.78 0.45 -10.51
CA LYS A 49 2.45 0.10 -9.98
C LYS A 49 2.28 0.40 -8.47
N CYS A 50 3.35 0.33 -7.69
CA CYS A 50 3.32 0.41 -6.24
C CYS A 50 4.65 0.84 -5.62
N ALA A 51 4.61 1.34 -4.39
CA ALA A 51 5.76 1.39 -3.50
C ALA A 51 5.83 0.10 -2.68
N THR A 52 7.02 -0.46 -2.54
CA THR A 52 7.30 -1.68 -1.77
C THR A 52 8.28 -1.36 -0.67
N TYR A 53 8.03 -1.85 0.55
CA TYR A 53 8.91 -1.65 1.71
C TYR A 53 9.53 -2.98 2.07
N ASN A 54 10.85 -3.07 1.94
CA ASN A 54 11.60 -4.30 2.16
C ASN A 54 12.46 -4.19 3.42
N LEU A 55 12.48 -5.25 4.21
CA LEU A 55 13.40 -5.46 5.31
C LEU A 55 14.34 -6.61 4.95
N GLY A 56 15.54 -6.27 4.47
CA GLY A 56 16.49 -7.25 3.95
C GLY A 56 15.92 -8.03 2.76
N ARG A 57 15.71 -9.35 2.94
CA ARG A 57 15.15 -10.25 1.91
C ARG A 57 13.62 -10.41 1.99
N ARG A 58 12.97 -9.81 2.99
CA ARG A 58 11.52 -9.92 3.22
C ARG A 58 10.82 -8.62 2.80
N VAL A 59 9.62 -8.75 2.25
CA VAL A 59 8.72 -7.61 2.03
C VAL A 59 7.90 -7.42 3.28
N LEU A 60 7.89 -6.22 3.87
CA LEU A 60 7.03 -5.89 5.01
C LEU A 60 5.65 -5.42 4.56
N ALA A 61 5.65 -4.50 3.59
CA ALA A 61 4.42 -3.89 3.11
C ALA A 61 4.52 -3.46 1.64
N LYS A 62 3.36 -3.34 0.99
CA LYS A 62 3.23 -2.69 -0.32
C LYS A 62 2.10 -1.67 -0.30
N ILE A 63 2.35 -0.50 -0.88
CA ILE A 63 1.35 0.56 -1.05
C ILE A 63 1.02 0.69 -2.53
N SER A 64 -0.27 0.57 -2.86
CA SER A 64 -0.78 0.77 -4.22
C SER A 64 -1.99 1.68 -4.22
N ILE A 65 -2.20 2.42 -5.31
CA ILE A 65 -3.30 3.39 -5.44
C ILE A 65 -4.26 2.92 -6.54
N ILE A 66 -5.56 2.90 -6.26
CA ILE A 66 -6.63 2.74 -7.27
C ILE A 66 -7.68 3.83 -7.08
N GLY A 67 -7.99 4.53 -8.18
CA GLY A 67 -8.88 5.68 -8.15
C GLY A 67 -8.32 6.72 -7.18
N LYS A 68 -9.11 7.04 -6.15
CA LYS A 68 -8.75 7.98 -5.08
C LYS A 68 -8.37 7.30 -3.76
N SER A 69 -8.35 5.97 -3.71
CA SER A 69 -8.09 5.22 -2.47
C SER A 69 -6.74 4.51 -2.50
N VAL A 70 -6.17 4.38 -1.31
CA VAL A 70 -4.91 3.70 -1.08
C VAL A 70 -5.20 2.28 -0.61
N ARG A 71 -4.46 1.31 -1.12
CA ARG A 71 -4.40 -0.05 -0.59
C ARG A 71 -3.06 -0.28 0.05
N LEU A 72 -3.10 -0.71 1.30
CA LEU A 72 -1.96 -1.27 1.98
C LEU A 72 -2.02 -2.79 1.92
N HIS A 73 -0.88 -3.40 1.67
CA HIS A 73 -0.68 -4.83 1.75
C HIS A 73 0.37 -5.10 2.82
N PHE A 74 0.16 -6.13 3.63
CA PHE A 74 0.96 -6.47 4.80
C PHE A 74 1.42 -7.93 4.77
N ALA A 75 2.62 -8.19 5.29
CA ALA A 75 3.17 -9.54 5.47
C ALA A 75 2.63 -10.23 6.72
N ILE A 76 1.31 -10.31 6.85
CA ILE A 76 0.59 -10.98 7.94
C ILE A 76 -0.41 -11.98 7.37
N ASP A 77 -0.83 -12.94 8.18
CA ASP A 77 -1.90 -13.86 7.81
C ASP A 77 -3.26 -13.14 7.84
N PRO A 78 -3.96 -13.02 6.68
CA PRO A 78 -5.28 -12.39 6.64
C PRO A 78 -6.37 -13.14 7.41
N ALA A 79 -6.15 -14.43 7.73
CA ALA A 79 -7.09 -15.26 8.48
C ALA A 79 -6.85 -15.25 10.00
N ALA A 80 -5.79 -14.58 10.48
CA ALA A 80 -5.48 -14.56 11.90
C ALA A 80 -6.60 -13.88 12.71
N GLU A 81 -7.00 -14.53 13.81
CA GLU A 81 -8.13 -14.12 14.65
C GLU A 81 -7.94 -12.69 15.22
N GLU A 82 -6.70 -12.30 15.49
CA GLU A 82 -6.34 -10.95 15.95
C GLU A 82 -6.74 -9.83 14.97
N TYR A 83 -6.79 -10.15 13.67
CA TYR A 83 -7.14 -9.23 12.59
C TYR A 83 -8.55 -9.42 12.03
N ALA A 84 -9.31 -10.42 12.50
CA ALA A 84 -10.67 -10.71 12.02
C ALA A 84 -11.65 -9.52 12.14
N LYS A 85 -11.38 -8.61 13.09
CA LYS A 85 -12.13 -7.35 13.29
C LYS A 85 -11.87 -6.27 12.24
N TYR A 86 -10.84 -6.44 11.40
CA TYR A 86 -10.46 -5.49 10.37
C TYR A 86 -10.98 -5.95 9.00
N PRO A 87 -11.36 -5.01 8.11
CA PRO A 87 -11.84 -5.34 6.76
C PRO A 87 -10.66 -5.67 5.84
N ILE A 88 -9.90 -6.70 6.19
CA ILE A 88 -8.77 -7.22 5.42
C ILE A 88 -9.30 -8.14 4.34
N LYS A 89 -8.72 -8.02 3.14
CA LYS A 89 -8.96 -8.94 2.03
C LYS A 89 -7.71 -9.77 1.79
N ASP A 90 -7.90 -11.06 1.54
CA ASP A 90 -6.81 -11.94 1.15
C ASP A 90 -6.44 -11.75 -0.34
N PHE A 91 -5.14 -11.64 -0.60
CA PHE A 91 -4.52 -11.54 -1.91
C PHE A 91 -3.42 -12.61 -2.12
N SER A 92 -3.34 -13.62 -1.26
CA SER A 92 -2.40 -14.74 -1.31
C SER A 92 -2.41 -15.48 -2.65
N ASP A 93 -3.57 -15.57 -3.31
CA ASP A 93 -3.73 -16.18 -4.64
C ASP A 93 -2.92 -15.50 -5.74
N LYS A 94 -2.57 -14.21 -5.56
CA LYS A 94 -1.86 -13.43 -6.58
C LYS A 94 -0.36 -13.48 -6.32
N ALA A 95 0.40 -14.01 -7.28
CA ALA A 95 1.86 -14.11 -7.20
C ALA A 95 2.56 -12.82 -6.74
N SER A 96 2.12 -11.65 -7.21
CA SER A 96 2.72 -10.36 -6.81
C SER A 96 2.48 -9.96 -5.35
N TYR A 97 1.54 -10.60 -4.66
CA TYR A 97 1.11 -10.29 -3.29
C TYR A 97 1.28 -11.46 -2.33
N LYS A 98 1.87 -12.58 -2.75
CA LYS A 98 2.13 -13.75 -1.89
C LYS A 98 2.90 -13.39 -0.61
N ASP A 99 3.90 -12.52 -0.72
CA ASP A 99 4.70 -12.08 0.45
C ASP A 99 3.95 -11.11 1.37
N VAL A 100 2.87 -10.48 0.87
CA VAL A 100 2.07 -9.47 1.58
C VAL A 100 0.57 -9.69 1.31
N PRO A 101 0.01 -10.82 1.77
CA PRO A 101 -1.30 -11.28 1.32
C PRO A 101 -2.44 -10.45 1.91
N ALA A 102 -2.30 -9.91 3.13
CA ALA A 102 -3.34 -9.14 3.79
C ALA A 102 -3.47 -7.72 3.22
N MET A 103 -4.61 -7.39 2.61
CA MET A 103 -4.88 -6.06 2.04
C MET A 103 -5.91 -5.28 2.85
N LEU A 104 -5.55 -4.06 3.28
CA LEU A 104 -6.47 -3.08 3.86
C LEU A 104 -6.65 -1.87 2.94
N ARG A 105 -7.90 -1.48 2.68
CA ARG A 105 -8.22 -0.25 1.94
C ARG A 105 -8.32 0.94 2.88
N ILE A 106 -7.57 2.00 2.60
CA ILE A 106 -7.64 3.28 3.32
C ILE A 106 -8.59 4.20 2.56
N SER A 107 -9.82 4.28 3.05
CA SER A 107 -10.87 5.15 2.52
C SER A 107 -11.46 6.09 3.57
N SER A 108 -11.02 5.99 4.82
CA SER A 108 -11.51 6.78 5.95
C SER A 108 -10.47 6.85 7.07
N ASP A 109 -10.68 7.76 8.02
CA ASP A 109 -9.82 7.94 9.20
C ASP A 109 -9.76 6.68 10.07
N LEU A 110 -10.89 5.97 10.19
CA LEU A 110 -10.93 4.70 10.92
C LEU A 110 -10.04 3.65 10.24
N ALA A 111 -10.07 3.57 8.90
CA ALA A 111 -9.21 2.66 8.17
C ALA A 111 -7.73 3.04 8.32
N PHE A 112 -7.42 4.34 8.31
CA PHE A 112 -6.07 4.85 8.57
C PHE A 112 -5.57 4.46 9.97
N ARG A 113 -6.37 4.70 11.02
CA ARG A 113 -6.02 4.31 12.40
C ARG A 113 -5.82 2.80 12.54
N ARG A 114 -6.65 1.99 11.88
CA ARG A 114 -6.48 0.53 11.83
C ARG A 114 -5.18 0.13 11.14
N ALA A 115 -4.83 0.79 10.04
CA ALA A 115 -3.57 0.55 9.34
C ALA A 115 -2.36 0.84 10.23
N LEU A 116 -2.35 1.97 10.95
CA LEU A 116 -1.26 2.30 11.87
C LEU A 116 -1.10 1.25 12.98
N LYS A 117 -2.21 0.74 13.55
CA LYS A 117 -2.16 -0.34 14.55
C LYS A 117 -1.60 -1.65 13.98
N ILE A 118 -1.95 -1.99 12.74
CA ILE A 118 -1.38 -3.17 12.09
C ILE A 118 0.11 -2.94 11.83
N ILE A 119 0.51 -1.75 11.35
CA ILE A 119 1.92 -1.43 11.15
C ILE A 119 2.67 -1.59 12.46
N GLU A 120 2.12 -1.09 13.56
CA GLU A 120 2.69 -1.20 14.90
C GLU A 120 2.88 -2.65 15.37
N SER A 121 2.09 -3.61 14.89
CA SER A 121 2.27 -5.04 15.20
C SER A 121 3.21 -5.79 14.25
N LEU A 122 3.66 -5.17 13.14
CA LEU A 122 4.65 -5.74 12.21
C LEU A 122 6.07 -5.81 12.80
#